data_AF-X1KKX9-F1
#
_entry.id   AF-X1KKX9-F1
#
_cell.length_a   1.000
_cell.length_b   1.000
_cell.length_c   1.000
_cell.angle_alpha   90.00
_cell.angle_beta   90.00
_cell.angle_gamma   90.00
#
_symmetry.space_group_name_H-M   'P 1'
#
loop_
_entity.id
_entity.type
_entity.pdbx_description
1 polymer ?
#
loop_
_entity_poly.entity_id
_entity_poly.type
_entity_poly.pdbx_seq_one_letter_code
_entity_poly.pdbx_strand_id
1 'polypeptide(L)'
;MRKMIKKRAKIILLSVLVVVSLFFLLEKNFLPGISTKSPSSKNLQFLGIVIDLIKNHYIEEPNPLKTMEGAFKGLVDSLDILSSYLDKESAIKYKYQKEERLKETGIILYKKYGSFP
;
A
#
# COMPACT_ATOMS: atom_id res chain seq x y z
N MET A 1 -23.16 -52.73 -26.87
CA MET A 1 -23.43 -51.32 -27.24
C MET A 1 -23.45 -50.32 -26.07
N ARG A 2 -24.10 -50.63 -24.93
CA ARG A 2 -24.29 -49.72 -23.77
C ARG A 2 -23.00 -49.19 -23.10
N LYS A 3 -21.91 -49.95 -23.14
CA LYS A 3 -20.61 -49.62 -22.49
C LYS A 3 -19.83 -48.53 -23.26
N MET A 4 -19.92 -48.51 -24.59
CA MET A 4 -19.29 -47.49 -25.44
C MET A 4 -19.98 -46.13 -25.31
N ILE A 5 -21.31 -46.11 -25.20
CA ILE A 5 -22.10 -44.88 -25.03
C ILE A 5 -21.74 -44.19 -23.72
N LYS A 6 -21.60 -44.94 -22.62
CA LYS A 6 -21.14 -44.40 -21.32
C LYS A 6 -19.71 -43.84 -21.37
N LYS A 7 -18.80 -44.49 -22.12
CA LYS A 7 -17.41 -44.01 -22.28
C LYS A 7 -17.36 -42.71 -23.09
N ARG A 8 -18.16 -42.59 -24.16
CA ARG A 8 -18.28 -41.37 -24.96
C ARG A 8 -18.89 -40.21 -24.15
N ALA A 9 -19.95 -40.48 -23.40
CA ALA A 9 -20.56 -39.48 -22.51
C ALA A 9 -19.57 -38.96 -21.46
N LYS A 10 -18.75 -39.85 -20.87
CA LYS A 10 -17.70 -39.46 -19.90
C LYS A 10 -16.63 -38.57 -20.53
N ILE A 11 -16.24 -38.84 -21.77
CA ILE A 11 -15.25 -38.03 -22.51
C ILE A 11 -15.83 -36.64 -22.84
N ILE A 12 -17.09 -36.57 -23.27
CA ILE A 12 -17.76 -35.29 -23.54
C ILE A 12 -17.83 -34.46 -22.25
N LEU A 13 -18.27 -35.07 -21.14
CA LEU A 13 -18.36 -34.40 -19.85
C LEU A 13 -16.99 -33.88 -19.37
N LEU A 14 -15.93 -34.67 -19.55
CA LEU A 14 -14.57 -34.24 -19.22
C LEU A 14 -14.13 -33.06 -20.10
N SER A 15 -14.44 -33.08 -21.40
CA SER A 15 -14.09 -31.98 -22.31
C SER A 15 -14.80 -30.68 -21.94
N VAL A 16 -16.08 -30.74 -21.56
CA VAL A 16 -16.84 -29.56 -21.13
C VAL A 16 -16.25 -29.00 -19.83
N LEU A 17 -15.91 -29.87 -18.88
CA LEU A 17 -15.28 -29.44 -17.62
C LEU A 17 -13.96 -28.72 -17.86
N VAL A 18 -13.14 -29.23 -18.79
CA VAL A 18 -11.86 -28.62 -19.16
C VAL A 18 -12.08 -27.25 -19.81
N VAL A 19 -13.02 -27.13 -20.75
CA VAL A 19 -13.32 -25.85 -21.43
C VAL A 19 -13.84 -24.80 -20.43
N VAL A 20 -14.73 -25.18 -19.53
CA VAL A 20 -15.26 -24.29 -18.49
C VAL A 20 -14.15 -23.85 -17.52
N SER A 21 -13.27 -24.76 -17.13
CA SER A 21 -12.12 -24.43 -16.28
C SER A 21 -11.15 -23.45 -16.95
N LEU A 22 -10.85 -23.66 -18.24
CA LEU A 22 -10.05 -22.74 -19.04
C LEU A 22 -10.72 -21.36 -19.18
N PHE A 23 -12.03 -21.32 -19.35
CA PHE A 23 -12.79 -20.08 -19.42
C PHE A 23 -12.66 -19.26 -18.13
N PHE A 24 -12.86 -19.89 -16.96
CA PHE A 24 -12.69 -19.20 -15.66
C PHE A 24 -11.25 -18.77 -15.38
N LEU A 25 -10.24 -19.52 -15.85
CA LEU A 25 -8.84 -19.13 -15.72
C LEU A 25 -8.48 -17.91 -16.58
N LEU A 26 -9.07 -17.80 -17.77
CA LEU A 26 -8.88 -16.65 -18.66
C LEU A 26 -9.66 -15.42 -18.18
N GLU A 27 -10.87 -15.60 -17.64
CA GLU A 27 -11.67 -14.51 -17.07
C GLU A 27 -10.98 -13.80 -15.91
N LYS A 28 -10.19 -14.51 -15.09
CA LYS A 28 -9.46 -13.90 -13.95
C LYS A 28 -8.53 -12.75 -14.38
N ASN A 29 -8.08 -12.74 -15.64
CA ASN A 29 -7.23 -11.68 -16.17
C ASN A 29 -8.00 -10.59 -16.92
N PHE A 30 -9.24 -10.84 -17.34
CA PHE A 30 -10.02 -9.93 -18.18
C PHE A 30 -11.18 -9.23 -17.46
N LEU A 31 -11.70 -9.82 -16.38
CA LEU A 31 -12.75 -9.23 -15.57
C LEU A 31 -12.13 -8.68 -14.28
N PRO A 32 -11.72 -7.39 -14.24
CA PRO A 32 -11.48 -6.74 -12.96
C PRO A 32 -12.80 -6.81 -12.20
N GLY A 33 -12.83 -7.61 -11.13
CA GLY A 33 -14.00 -7.73 -10.28
C GLY A 33 -14.51 -6.34 -9.94
N ILE A 34 -15.84 -6.14 -9.97
CA ILE A 34 -16.49 -4.87 -9.63
C ILE A 34 -16.14 -4.56 -8.18
N SER A 35 -14.98 -3.94 -8.00
CA SER A 35 -14.53 -3.37 -6.74
C SER A 35 -15.40 -2.15 -6.58
N THR A 36 -16.39 -2.24 -5.70
CA THR A 36 -17.09 -1.08 -5.18
C THR A 36 -16.02 -0.07 -4.79
N LYS A 37 -15.91 1.03 -5.54
CA LYS A 37 -14.85 2.02 -5.35
C LYS A 37 -14.96 2.56 -3.93
N SER A 38 -14.21 1.98 -3.00
CA SER A 38 -14.18 2.42 -1.62
C SER A 38 -13.57 3.82 -1.58
N PRO A 39 -13.93 4.68 -0.61
CA PRO A 39 -13.30 5.99 -0.46
C PRO A 39 -11.76 5.90 -0.36
N SER A 40 -11.22 4.82 0.22
CA SER A 40 -9.77 4.59 0.28
C SER A 40 -9.13 4.44 -1.10
N SER A 41 -9.84 3.84 -2.07
CA SER A 41 -9.32 3.68 -3.44
C SER A 41 -9.08 5.03 -4.13
N LYS A 42 -9.89 6.04 -3.84
CA LYS A 42 -9.75 7.39 -4.41
C LYS A 42 -8.57 8.14 -3.79
N ASN A 43 -8.39 8.06 -2.48
CA ASN A 43 -7.27 8.72 -1.79
C ASN A 43 -5.92 8.12 -2.20
N LEU A 44 -5.85 6.80 -2.39
CA LEU A 44 -4.65 6.13 -2.89
C LEU A 44 -4.35 6.49 -4.36
N GLN A 45 -5.39 6.65 -5.18
CA GLN A 45 -5.23 7.17 -6.55
C GLN A 45 -4.64 8.58 -6.55
N PHE A 46 -5.16 9.48 -5.72
CA PHE A 46 -4.60 10.84 -5.60
C PHE A 46 -3.15 10.84 -5.10
N LEU A 47 -2.83 10.03 -4.09
CA LEU A 47 -1.45 9.87 -3.63
C LEU A 47 -0.54 9.41 -4.79
N GLY A 48 -0.99 8.44 -5.58
CA GLY A 48 -0.25 7.98 -6.76
C GLY A 48 0.00 9.09 -7.79
N ILE A 49 -1.00 9.93 -8.05
CA ILE A 49 -0.87 11.10 -8.94
C ILE A 49 0.17 12.08 -8.40
N VAL A 50 0.11 12.41 -7.11
CA VAL A 50 1.07 13.34 -6.49
C VAL A 50 2.50 12.79 -6.53
N ILE A 51 2.68 11.49 -6.26
CA ILE A 51 3.98 10.83 -6.36
C ILE A 51 4.52 10.91 -7.78
N ASP A 52 3.68 10.67 -8.79
CA ASP A 52 4.08 10.75 -10.21
C ASP A 52 4.48 12.17 -10.62
N LEU A 53 3.73 13.17 -10.16
CA LEU A 53 4.08 14.59 -10.35
C LEU A 53 5.43 14.93 -9.72
N ILE A 54 5.66 14.54 -8.47
CA ILE A 54 6.94 14.78 -7.79
C ILE A 54 8.07 14.07 -8.52
N LYS A 55 7.88 12.83 -8.95
CA LYS A 55 8.92 12.06 -9.63
C LYS A 55 9.31 12.65 -10.99
N ASN A 56 8.32 13.07 -11.78
CA ASN A 56 8.53 13.39 -13.19
C ASN A 56 8.57 14.89 -13.50
N HIS A 57 8.01 15.74 -12.63
CA HIS A 57 7.81 17.18 -12.88
C HIS A 57 8.50 18.08 -11.86
N TYR A 58 9.23 17.53 -10.91
CA TYR A 58 10.08 18.32 -10.02
C TYR A 58 11.32 18.81 -10.78
N ILE A 59 11.83 20.00 -10.41
CA ILE A 59 12.96 20.64 -11.10
C ILE A 59 14.23 19.79 -10.99
N GLU A 60 14.38 19.08 -9.87
CA GLU A 60 15.49 18.19 -9.57
C GLU A 60 14.99 16.76 -9.44
N GLU A 61 15.84 15.76 -9.69
CA GLU A 61 15.45 14.36 -9.49
C GLU A 61 15.32 14.03 -7.99
N PRO A 62 14.11 13.71 -7.49
CA PRO A 62 13.93 13.46 -6.07
C PRO A 62 14.38 12.04 -5.70
N ASN A 63 15.02 11.90 -4.53
CA ASN A 63 15.28 10.57 -3.97
C ASN A 63 13.96 9.88 -3.60
N PRO A 64 13.59 8.73 -4.21
CA PRO A 64 12.29 8.10 -3.96
C PRO A 64 12.12 7.61 -2.52
N LEU A 65 13.18 7.11 -1.90
CA LEU A 65 13.14 6.61 -0.52
C LEU A 65 12.87 7.75 0.45
N LYS A 66 13.61 8.86 0.30
CA LYS A 66 13.45 10.05 1.15
C LYS A 66 12.07 10.70 0.96
N THR A 67 11.57 10.73 -0.28
CA THR A 67 10.24 11.27 -0.59
C THR A 67 9.15 10.43 0.07
N MET A 68 9.25 9.11 0.00
CA MET A 68 8.28 8.20 0.61
C MET A 68 8.33 8.25 2.15
N GLU A 69 9.53 8.31 2.73
CA GLU A 69 9.71 8.48 4.17
C GLU A 69 9.09 9.80 4.65
N GLY A 70 9.27 10.89 3.89
CA GLY A 70 8.60 12.16 4.14
C GLY A 70 7.08 12.08 4.05
N ALA A 71 6.53 11.30 3.11
CA ALA A 71 5.09 11.07 2.98
C ALA A 71 4.53 10.31 4.19
N PHE A 72 5.21 9.25 4.66
CA PHE A 72 4.81 8.54 5.89
C PHE A 72 4.88 9.43 7.11
N LYS A 73 5.94 10.25 7.20
CA LYS A 73 6.06 11.25 8.26
C LYS A 73 4.90 12.22 8.27
N GLY A 74 4.58 12.82 7.12
CA GLY A 74 3.43 13.72 7.01
C GLY A 74 2.10 13.06 7.39
N LEU A 75 1.88 11.81 6.99
CA LEU A 75 0.67 11.06 7.33
C LEU A 75 0.52 10.85 8.85
N VAL A 76 1.57 10.37 9.51
CA VAL A 76 1.50 10.08 10.96
C VAL A 76 1.45 11.37 11.78
N ASP A 77 2.29 12.35 11.44
CA ASP A 77 2.37 13.63 12.13
C ASP A 77 1.08 14.47 11.96
N SER A 78 0.22 14.13 11.00
CA SER A 78 -1.08 14.80 10.78
C SER A 78 -2.23 14.30 11.67
N LEU A 79 -2.04 13.17 12.38
CA LEU A 79 -3.11 12.55 13.18
C LEU A 79 -3.41 13.37 14.43
N ASP A 80 -2.37 13.67 15.23
CA ASP A 80 -2.44 14.52 16.41
C ASP A 80 -1.03 14.99 16.83
N ILE A 81 -0.95 15.84 17.87
CA ILE A 81 0.31 16.45 18.35
C ILE A 81 1.27 15.43 19.00
N LEU A 82 0.77 14.28 19.45
CA LEU A 82 1.55 13.23 20.13
C LEU A 82 1.88 12.06 19.20
N SER A 83 1.30 12.03 18.01
CA SER A 83 1.59 11.09 16.94
C SER A 83 2.76 11.60 16.12
N SER A 84 3.81 10.77 15.98
CA SER A 84 4.97 11.10 15.15
C SER A 84 5.52 9.86 14.47
N TYR A 85 5.97 10.00 13.23
CA TYR A 85 6.76 8.97 12.56
C TYR A 85 8.17 8.92 13.16
N LEU A 86 8.62 7.71 13.52
CA LEU A 86 9.95 7.46 14.06
C LEU A 86 10.79 6.71 13.01
N ASP A 87 11.69 7.43 12.36
CA ASP A 87 12.65 6.84 11.43
C ASP A 87 13.69 5.98 12.18
N LYS A 88 14.46 5.21 11.41
CA LYS A 88 15.45 4.27 11.96
C LYS A 88 16.50 4.95 12.84
N GLU A 89 17.02 6.10 12.42
CA GLU A 89 18.05 6.82 13.17
C GLU A 89 17.48 7.40 14.47
N SER A 90 16.30 8.00 14.39
CA SER A 90 15.57 8.50 15.55
C SER A 90 15.25 7.38 16.55
N ALA A 91 14.88 6.19 16.08
CA ALA A 91 14.64 5.03 16.94
C ALA A 91 15.90 4.54 17.66
N ILE A 92 17.04 4.53 16.96
CA ILE A 92 18.34 4.18 17.56
C ILE A 92 18.73 5.22 18.61
N LYS A 93 18.60 6.50 18.28
CA LYS A 93 18.89 7.61 19.19
C LYS A 93 18.04 7.53 20.46
N TYR A 94 16.74 7.26 20.32
CA TYR A 94 15.83 7.07 21.45
C TYR A 94 16.28 5.92 22.38
N LYS A 95 16.66 4.78 21.80
CA LYS A 95 17.17 3.64 22.58
C LYS A 95 18.45 4.00 23.34
N TYR A 96 19.39 4.66 22.66
CA TYR A 96 20.65 5.09 23.28
C TYR A 96 20.41 6.05 24.45
N GLN A 97 19.54 7.05 24.27
CA GLN A 97 19.18 8.00 25.34
C GLN A 97 18.57 7.29 26.56
N LYS A 98 17.75 6.27 26.32
CA LYS A 98 17.11 5.47 27.36
C LYS A 98 18.11 4.60 28.14
N GLU A 99 19.08 4.01 27.46
CA GLU A 99 20.11 3.15 28.06
C GLU A 99 21.11 3.96 28.89
N GLU A 100 21.57 5.10 28.37
CA GLU A 100 22.59 5.96 29.01
C GLU A 100 22.04 6.84 30.14
N ARG A 101 20.71 6.86 30.36
CA ARG A 101 20.03 7.70 31.37
C ARG A 101 20.50 9.16 31.35
N LEU A 102 20.62 9.72 30.14
CA LEU A 102 21.10 11.09 29.96
C LEU A 102 20.21 12.08 30.72
N LYS A 103 20.83 13.12 31.30
CA LYS A 103 20.10 14.17 32.01
C LYS A 103 19.32 15.01 31.00
N GLU A 104 18.05 15.26 31.30
CA GLU A 104 17.17 16.09 30.49
C GLU A 104 17.16 17.54 30.99
N THR A 105 16.78 18.48 30.13
CA THR A 105 16.69 19.91 30.46
C THR A 105 15.37 20.28 31.16
N GLY A 106 14.42 19.34 31.26
CA GLY A 106 13.07 19.60 31.78
C GLY A 106 12.18 20.40 30.83
N ILE A 107 12.62 20.68 29.60
CA ILE A 107 11.85 21.40 28.58
C ILE A 107 11.09 20.41 27.71
N ILE A 108 9.78 20.61 27.58
CA ILE A 108 8.94 19.82 26.68
C ILE A 108 8.53 20.70 25.49
N LEU A 109 8.82 20.23 24.28
CA LEU A 109 8.49 20.92 23.03
C LEU A 109 7.42 20.14 22.26
N TYR A 110 6.36 20.84 21.86
CA TYR A 110 5.35 20.31 20.95
C TYR A 110 5.39 21.07 19.64
N LYS A 111 5.28 20.35 18.53
CA LYS A 111 5.14 20.93 17.20
C LYS A 111 3.73 20.68 16.69
N LYS A 112 2.99 21.76 16.40
CA LYS A 112 1.70 21.68 15.72
C LYS A 112 1.91 21.86 14.22
N TYR A 113 1.50 20.86 13.44
CA TYR A 113 1.51 20.92 11.98
C TYR A 113 0.22 21.59 11.48
N GLY A 114 0.31 22.32 10.35
CA GLY A 114 -0.85 22.99 9.75
C GLY A 114 -1.32 24.29 10.45
N SER A 115 -0.54 24.81 11.41
CA SER A 115 -0.83 26.08 12.09
C SER A 115 -0.04 27.28 11.55
N PHE A 116 0.60 27.14 10.39
CA PHE A 116 1.26 28.24 9.68
C PHE A 116 0.36 28.69 8.51
N PRO A 117 0.08 30.00 8.34
CA PRO A 117 -0.71 30.51 7.23
C PRO A 117 -0.02 30.27 5.87
#